data_AF-A0A329MXP6-F1
#
_entry.id   AF-A0A329MXP6-F1
#
_cell.length_a   1.000
_cell.length_b   1.000
_cell.length_c   1.000
_cell.angle_alpha   90.00
_cell.angle_beta   90.00
_cell.angle_gamma   90.00
#
_symmetry.space_group_name_H-M   'P 1'
#
loop_
_entity.id
_entity.type
_entity.pdbx_description
1 polymer ?
#
loop_
_entity_poly.entity_id
_entity_poly.type
_entity_poly.pdbx_seq_one_letter_code
_entity_poly.pdbx_strand_id
1 'polypeptide(L)'
;MLRQYSLPPLRITSIVYLQSSKNTGYILNLKTMSDKNELDWEEYEAITKYIYGAMGEKYGIKVIGYGRNCKVKGKSGATYQIDVLTEQSDGKKKHQTAIECKFIKKKVTNDTVIKLWGVMEDAGIENGIIVCKTGFTKNTLLYAAHKGIKLVELWEAQENDRDFKRTFEVGILDIRSNIMLERANITSIDFGSQVITGKEEVMAMCYAKLYDSYGREIPFSKYILIYSNELKDRGELLKAATINVPFTGKLFWRLRDKEIAIEKIAITGFVSRTDQSQTRSFVLTDQVWMIMKELFDKRNLTMSKSGLIWNLSQN
;
A
#
# COMPACT_ATOMS: atom_id res chain seq x y z
N MET A 1 12.65 -31.17 -3.88
CA MET A 1 12.06 -30.17 -4.80
C MET A 1 13.21 -29.50 -5.54
N LEU A 2 13.58 -30.04 -6.71
CA LEU A 2 14.72 -29.59 -7.51
C LEU A 2 14.45 -28.19 -8.03
N ARG A 3 15.19 -27.18 -7.55
CA ARG A 3 15.22 -25.85 -8.19
C ARG A 3 15.71 -26.09 -9.62
N GLN A 4 14.96 -25.65 -10.62
CA GLN A 4 15.47 -25.59 -11.99
C GLN A 4 16.60 -24.55 -12.03
N TYR A 5 17.83 -25.02 -11.88
CA TYR A 5 19.02 -24.19 -12.04
C TYR A 5 19.17 -23.90 -13.54
N SER A 6 19.03 -22.64 -13.94
CA SER A 6 19.24 -22.15 -15.30
C SER A 6 20.30 -21.07 -15.25
N LEU A 7 21.17 -20.98 -16.28
CA LEU A 7 22.16 -19.90 -16.41
C LEU A 7 21.47 -18.54 -16.26
N PRO A 8 22.06 -17.57 -15.55
CA PRO A 8 21.44 -16.26 -15.36
C PRO A 8 21.11 -15.61 -16.72
N PRO A 9 20.05 -14.79 -16.81
CA PRO A 9 19.67 -14.14 -18.04
C PRO A 9 20.78 -13.21 -18.56
N LEU A 10 21.04 -13.27 -19.87
CA LEU A 10 21.97 -12.41 -20.61
C LEU A 10 21.43 -10.98 -20.75
N ARG A 11 20.10 -10.89 -20.82
CA ARG A 11 19.34 -9.65 -20.90
C ARG A 11 17.94 -9.90 -20.36
N ILE A 12 17.46 -8.96 -19.56
CA ILE A 12 16.07 -8.83 -19.18
C ILE A 12 15.60 -7.49 -19.73
N THR A 13 14.61 -7.50 -20.60
CA THR A 13 13.87 -6.27 -20.93
C THR A 13 12.52 -6.36 -20.26
N SER A 14 12.25 -5.42 -19.35
CA SER A 14 10.99 -5.35 -18.62
C SER A 14 10.34 -3.99 -18.81
N ILE A 15 9.02 -4.01 -18.99
CA ILE A 15 8.16 -2.83 -18.83
C ILE A 15 7.01 -3.25 -17.92
N VAL A 16 6.78 -2.47 -16.87
CA VAL A 16 5.71 -2.70 -15.92
C VAL A 16 4.67 -1.59 -16.08
N TYR A 17 3.44 -2.00 -16.35
CA TYR A 17 2.29 -1.10 -16.40
C TYR A 17 1.40 -1.37 -15.19
N LEU A 18 0.97 -0.28 -14.56
CA LEU A 18 -0.03 -0.30 -13.49
C LEU A 18 -1.32 0.26 -14.05
N GLN A 19 -2.40 -0.51 -13.95
CA GLN A 19 -3.72 -0.05 -14.33
C GLN A 19 -4.69 -0.31 -13.17
N SER A 20 -5.38 0.73 -12.74
CA SER A 20 -6.50 0.62 -11.81
C SER A 20 -7.80 0.52 -12.61
N SER A 21 -8.62 -0.48 -12.32
CA SER A 21 -9.93 -0.66 -12.96
C SER A 21 -11.04 -0.44 -11.95
N LYS A 22 -11.37 0.83 -11.68
CA LYS A 22 -12.70 1.29 -11.26
C LYS A 22 -12.77 2.82 -11.29
N ASN A 23 -13.75 3.34 -12.04
CA ASN A 23 -14.16 4.74 -12.07
C ASN A 23 -15.10 5.01 -10.89
N THR A 24 -14.65 4.73 -9.67
CA THR A 24 -15.35 5.20 -8.49
C THR A 24 -15.01 6.68 -8.37
N GLY A 25 -16.02 7.56 -8.44
CA GLY A 25 -15.87 9.02 -8.30
C GLY A 25 -15.42 9.47 -6.90
N TYR A 26 -14.58 8.69 -6.24
CA TYR A 26 -13.97 8.97 -4.96
C TYR A 26 -12.49 9.26 -5.22
N ILE A 27 -12.06 10.46 -4.85
CA ILE A 27 -10.64 10.80 -4.83
C ILE A 27 -9.99 9.85 -3.81
N LEU A 28 -9.18 8.90 -4.28
CA LEU A 28 -8.25 8.12 -3.45
C LEU A 28 -7.18 9.08 -2.92
N ASN A 29 -7.56 9.89 -1.94
CA ASN A 29 -6.61 10.59 -1.09
C ASN A 29 -6.05 9.55 -0.13
N LEU A 30 -4.96 8.88 -0.52
CA LEU A 30 -4.15 8.05 0.38
C LEU A 30 -3.45 8.96 1.38
N LYS A 31 -4.20 9.49 2.34
CA LYS A 31 -3.65 9.96 3.61
C LYS A 31 -3.82 8.82 4.59
N THR A 32 -2.74 8.10 4.83
CA THR A 32 -2.66 7.20 5.98
C THR A 32 -2.92 8.03 7.24
N MET A 33 -3.99 7.71 7.96
CA MET A 33 -4.19 8.25 9.30
C MET A 33 -3.12 7.65 10.23
N SER A 34 -2.62 8.47 11.15
CA SER A 34 -1.58 8.19 12.17
C SER A 34 -1.41 6.70 12.53
N ASP A 35 -0.17 6.20 12.47
CA ASP A 35 0.23 4.86 12.94
C ASP A 35 0.23 4.72 14.48
N LYS A 36 -0.27 5.72 15.23
CA LYS A 36 -0.39 5.61 16.69
C LYS A 36 -1.35 4.46 17.05
N ASN A 37 -0.92 3.65 18.01
CA ASN A 37 -1.65 2.45 18.45
C ASN A 37 -2.89 2.73 19.32
N GLU A 38 -3.11 3.98 19.77
CA GLU A 38 -4.26 4.31 20.60
C GLU A 38 -4.80 5.69 20.23
N LEU A 39 -6.10 5.74 19.95
CA LEU A 39 -6.82 6.95 19.58
C LEU A 39 -6.82 7.94 20.75
N ASP A 40 -6.27 9.13 20.54
CA ASP A 40 -6.32 10.24 21.51
C ASP A 40 -7.42 11.26 21.15
N TRP A 41 -7.64 12.24 22.03
CA TRP A 41 -8.71 13.23 21.82
C TRP A 41 -8.42 14.19 20.66
N GLU A 42 -7.16 14.48 20.34
CA GLU A 42 -6.79 15.35 19.22
C GLU A 42 -7.00 14.62 17.90
N GLU A 43 -6.65 13.33 17.85
CA GLU A 43 -6.95 12.47 16.73
C GLU A 43 -8.45 12.29 16.54
N TYR A 44 -9.22 12.20 17.63
CA TYR A 44 -10.68 12.14 17.57
C TYR A 44 -11.31 13.40 16.94
N GLU A 45 -10.80 14.58 17.27
CA GLU A 45 -11.17 15.84 16.62
C GLU A 45 -10.75 15.86 15.14
N ALA A 46 -9.55 15.38 14.83
CA ALA A 46 -9.06 15.31 13.45
C ALA A 46 -9.88 14.34 12.58
N ILE A 47 -10.30 13.20 13.13
CA ILE A 47 -11.22 12.25 12.49
C ILE A 47 -12.57 12.91 12.26
N THR A 48 -13.12 13.57 13.28
CA THR A 48 -14.42 14.27 13.18
C THR A 48 -14.36 15.33 12.07
N LYS A 49 -13.29 16.13 12.05
CA LYS A 49 -13.01 17.12 11.00
C LYS A 49 -12.95 16.48 9.62
N TYR A 50 -12.26 15.35 9.49
CA TYR A 50 -12.17 14.61 8.22
C TYR A 50 -13.55 14.15 7.73
N ILE A 51 -14.33 13.51 8.61
CA ILE A 51 -15.67 13.00 8.28
C ILE A 51 -16.58 14.11 7.76
N TYR A 52 -16.72 15.20 8.51
CA TYR A 52 -17.60 16.31 8.12
C TYR A 52 -17.09 17.08 6.90
N GLY A 53 -15.77 17.19 6.73
CA GLY A 53 -15.17 17.75 5.51
C GLY A 53 -15.49 16.90 4.28
N ALA A 54 -15.20 15.59 4.33
CA ALA A 54 -15.38 14.67 3.21
C ALA A 54 -16.87 14.48 2.84
N MET A 55 -17.75 14.34 3.83
CA MET A 55 -19.19 14.22 3.57
C MET A 55 -19.82 15.53 3.07
N GLY A 56 -19.31 16.65 3.57
CA GLY A 56 -19.87 17.97 3.35
C GLY A 56 -19.40 18.64 2.06
N GLU A 57 -18.26 18.23 1.49
CA GLU A 57 -17.66 18.82 0.30
C GLU A 57 -18.65 18.91 -0.88
N LYS A 58 -19.37 17.81 -1.16
CA LYS A 58 -20.38 17.75 -2.23
C LYS A 58 -21.59 18.68 -2.00
N TYR A 59 -21.77 19.16 -0.78
CA TYR A 59 -22.82 20.12 -0.39
C TYR A 59 -22.26 21.54 -0.19
N GLY A 60 -21.00 21.78 -0.53
CA GLY A 60 -20.35 23.08 -0.37
C GLY A 60 -19.99 23.43 1.08
N ILE A 61 -19.98 22.46 1.99
CA ILE A 61 -19.53 22.64 3.37
C ILE A 61 -17.99 22.63 3.38
N LYS A 62 -17.41 23.63 4.04
CA LYS A 62 -15.95 23.77 4.19
C LYS A 62 -15.59 23.78 5.67
N VAL A 63 -14.52 23.06 6.03
CA VAL A 63 -13.92 23.19 7.36
C VAL A 63 -13.10 24.48 7.39
N ILE A 64 -13.47 25.41 8.28
CA ILE A 64 -12.79 26.71 8.42
C ILE A 64 -11.87 26.78 9.64
N GLY A 65 -11.99 25.84 10.58
CA GLY A 65 -11.08 25.71 11.73
C GLY A 65 -11.27 24.39 12.45
N TYR A 66 -10.23 23.91 13.13
CA TYR A 66 -10.32 22.79 14.07
C TYR A 66 -9.21 22.81 15.13
N GLY A 67 -9.41 22.09 16.22
CA GLY A 67 -8.45 21.91 17.31
C GLY A 67 -8.17 23.18 18.12
N ARG A 68 -7.08 23.15 18.90
CA ARG A 68 -6.69 24.22 19.85
C ARG A 68 -6.61 25.64 19.27
N ASN A 69 -6.38 25.76 17.97
CA ASN A 69 -6.22 27.04 17.29
C ASN A 69 -7.53 27.57 16.71
N CYS A 70 -8.59 26.77 16.70
CA CYS A 70 -9.91 27.18 16.25
C CYS A 70 -10.59 27.98 17.36
N LYS A 71 -10.48 29.31 17.25
CA LYS A 71 -11.05 30.24 18.23
C LYS A 71 -12.03 31.18 17.55
N VAL A 72 -13.17 31.40 18.18
CA VAL A 72 -14.17 32.39 17.77
C VAL A 72 -14.37 33.42 18.87
N LYS A 73 -14.69 34.65 18.49
CA LYS A 73 -14.97 35.74 19.43
C LYS A 73 -16.48 35.95 19.51
N GLY A 74 -17.02 35.93 20.73
CA GLY A 74 -18.43 36.20 20.99
C GLY A 74 -18.76 37.68 21.04
N LYS A 75 -20.06 37.99 20.99
CA LYS A 75 -20.62 39.35 21.15
C LYS A 75 -20.26 39.93 22.52
N SER A 76 -20.13 39.08 23.55
CA SER A 76 -19.65 39.45 24.88
C SER A 76 -18.17 39.90 24.92
N GLY A 77 -17.40 39.66 23.85
CA GLY A 77 -15.95 39.86 23.82
C GLY A 77 -15.14 38.65 24.28
N ALA A 78 -15.78 37.63 24.87
CA ALA A 78 -15.13 36.38 25.24
C ALA A 78 -14.63 35.61 24.00
N THR A 79 -13.59 34.81 24.19
CA THR A 79 -13.04 33.93 23.15
C THR A 79 -13.31 32.47 23.49
N TYR A 80 -13.89 31.75 22.55
CA TYR A 80 -14.25 30.34 22.71
C TYR A 80 -13.43 29.47 21.75
N GLN A 81 -12.93 28.34 22.25
CA GLN A 81 -12.42 27.28 21.39
C GLN A 81 -13.58 26.46 20.84
N ILE A 82 -13.50 26.07 19.57
CA ILE A 82 -14.43 25.13 18.93
C ILE A 82 -13.62 23.99 18.33
N ASP A 83 -13.96 22.75 18.67
CA ASP A 83 -13.16 21.58 18.27
C ASP A 83 -13.14 21.41 16.75
N VAL A 84 -14.29 21.56 16.07
CA VAL A 84 -14.35 21.70 14.60
C VAL A 84 -15.39 22.76 14.22
N LEU A 85 -15.02 23.68 13.35
CA LEU A 85 -15.90 24.70 12.81
C LEU A 85 -16.02 24.54 11.29
N THR A 86 -17.27 24.42 10.83
CA THR A 86 -17.58 24.35 9.39
C THR A 86 -18.44 25.52 8.96
N GLU A 87 -18.37 25.85 7.67
CA GLU A 87 -19.15 26.89 7.04
C GLU A 87 -19.76 26.36 5.74
N GLN A 88 -21.03 26.65 5.53
CA GLN A 88 -21.72 26.47 4.25
C GLN A 88 -22.24 27.83 3.79
N SER A 89 -22.13 28.13 2.49
CA SER A 89 -22.73 29.34 1.93
C SER A 89 -23.87 28.99 0.99
N ASP A 90 -24.99 29.69 1.15
CA ASP A 90 -26.13 29.66 0.21
C ASP A 90 -26.06 30.81 -0.83
N GLY A 91 -24.91 31.50 -0.91
CA GLY A 91 -24.70 32.68 -1.76
C GLY A 91 -25.16 34.01 -1.13
N LYS A 92 -26.02 34.00 -0.11
CA LYS A 92 -26.50 35.21 0.59
C LYS A 92 -25.96 35.31 2.01
N LYS A 93 -25.87 34.18 2.70
CA LYS A 93 -25.41 34.06 4.08
C LYS A 93 -24.42 32.90 4.21
N LYS A 94 -23.51 33.05 5.16
CA LYS A 94 -22.65 31.98 5.65
C LYS A 94 -23.35 31.37 6.87
N HIS A 95 -23.56 30.06 6.83
CA HIS A 95 -24.13 29.30 7.92
C HIS A 95 -23.01 28.49 8.55
N GLN A 96 -22.76 28.73 9.84
CA GLN A 96 -21.70 28.06 10.58
C GLN A 96 -22.28 26.89 11.38
N THR A 97 -21.47 25.84 11.51
CA THR A 97 -21.75 24.72 12.40
C THR A 97 -20.59 24.50 13.34
N ALA A 98 -20.83 24.68 14.64
CA ALA A 98 -19.90 24.33 15.70
C ALA A 98 -20.06 22.85 16.04
N ILE A 99 -18.94 22.13 16.07
CA ILE A 99 -18.90 20.72 16.42
C ILE A 99 -18.02 20.57 17.66
N GLU A 100 -18.61 20.07 18.74
CA GLU A 100 -17.93 19.76 20.00
C GLU A 100 -17.66 18.26 20.07
N CYS A 101 -16.42 17.88 20.36
CA CYS A 101 -15.96 16.51 20.48
C CYS A 101 -15.84 16.12 21.96
N LYS A 102 -16.38 14.96 22.32
CA LYS A 102 -16.29 14.37 23.67
C LYS A 102 -15.69 12.97 23.62
N PHE A 103 -14.36 12.94 23.70
CA PHE A 103 -13.58 11.71 23.83
C PHE A 103 -13.39 11.34 25.31
N ILE A 104 -14.47 10.91 25.96
CA ILE A 104 -14.50 10.57 27.39
C ILE A 104 -15.04 9.16 27.61
N LYS A 105 -14.77 8.57 28.79
CA LYS A 105 -15.24 7.22 29.16
C LYS A 105 -16.67 7.17 29.73
N LYS A 106 -17.29 8.34 29.97
CA LYS A 106 -18.62 8.47 30.59
C LYS A 106 -19.59 9.10 29.62
N LYS A 107 -20.88 8.74 29.71
CA LYS A 107 -21.94 9.34 28.90
C LYS A 107 -21.95 10.86 29.03
N VAL A 108 -22.16 11.54 27.91
CA VAL A 108 -22.28 13.00 27.86
C VAL A 108 -23.61 13.43 28.50
N THR A 109 -23.53 14.48 29.33
CA THR A 109 -24.64 15.08 30.09
C THR A 109 -25.09 16.41 29.48
N ASN A 110 -26.15 17.00 30.05
CA ASN A 110 -26.72 18.27 29.59
C ASN A 110 -25.71 19.42 29.62
N ASP A 111 -24.73 19.39 30.51
CA ASP A 111 -23.73 20.46 30.67
C ASP A 111 -22.99 20.75 29.36
N THR A 112 -22.71 19.70 28.57
CA THR A 112 -22.05 19.88 27.26
C THR A 112 -22.96 20.59 26.26
N VAL A 113 -24.26 20.24 26.25
CA VAL A 113 -25.26 20.89 25.39
C VAL A 113 -25.45 22.34 25.80
N ILE A 114 -25.56 22.62 27.09
CA ILE A 114 -25.71 23.97 27.65
C ILE A 114 -24.51 24.83 27.27
N LYS A 115 -23.29 24.30 27.45
CA LYS A 115 -22.04 25.00 27.11
C LYS A 115 -21.97 25.32 25.61
N LEU A 116 -22.16 24.32 24.74
CA LEU A 116 -22.11 24.53 23.30
C LEU A 116 -23.17 25.54 22.84
N TRP A 117 -24.41 25.40 23.33
CA TRP A 117 -25.50 26.32 23.02
C TRP A 117 -25.17 27.76 23.43
N GLY A 118 -24.62 27.97 24.63
CA GLY A 118 -24.21 29.30 25.08
C GLY A 118 -23.11 29.93 24.21
N VAL A 119 -22.13 29.12 23.77
CA VAL A 119 -21.09 29.57 22.83
C VAL A 119 -21.72 29.95 21.48
N MET A 120 -22.64 29.14 20.96
CA MET A 120 -23.33 29.40 19.71
C MET A 120 -24.11 30.72 19.74
N GLU A 121 -24.88 30.97 20.80
CA GLU A 121 -25.66 32.20 20.97
C GLU A 121 -24.76 33.45 20.99
N ASP A 122 -23.67 33.39 21.76
CA ASP A 122 -22.75 34.51 21.90
C ASP A 122 -21.90 34.73 20.63
N ALA A 123 -21.41 33.67 19.98
CA ALA A 123 -20.63 33.75 18.75
C ALA A 123 -21.48 33.93 17.47
N GLY A 124 -22.80 33.79 17.56
CA GLY A 124 -23.70 33.89 16.40
C GLY A 124 -23.60 32.70 15.44
N ILE A 125 -23.34 31.50 15.96
CA ILE A 125 -23.24 30.26 15.17
C ILE A 125 -24.61 29.58 15.12
N GLU A 126 -25.08 29.25 13.91
CA GLU A 126 -26.45 28.77 13.71
C GLU A 126 -26.69 27.32 14.10
N ASN A 127 -25.70 26.45 13.88
CA ASN A 127 -25.88 25.01 14.03
C ASN A 127 -24.86 24.42 15.02
N GLY A 128 -25.30 23.40 15.74
CA GLY A 128 -24.49 22.70 16.75
C GLY A 128 -24.53 21.19 16.55
N ILE A 129 -23.37 20.55 16.68
CA ILE A 129 -23.23 19.10 16.69
C ILE A 129 -22.37 18.70 17.89
N ILE A 130 -22.77 17.67 18.62
CA ILE A 130 -21.93 17.04 19.63
C ILE A 130 -21.61 15.62 19.18
N VAL A 131 -20.32 15.33 19.08
CA VAL A 131 -19.79 14.01 18.70
C VAL A 131 -19.16 13.38 19.94
N CYS A 132 -19.53 12.16 20.30
CA CYS A 132 -18.98 11.51 21.49
C CYS A 132 -18.69 10.01 21.30
N LYS A 133 -17.73 9.50 22.09
CA LYS A 133 -17.34 8.08 22.05
C LYS A 133 -18.35 7.16 22.74
N THR A 134 -18.92 7.58 23.87
CA THR A 134 -19.62 6.69 24.82
C THR A 134 -21.13 6.89 24.89
N GLY A 135 -21.69 7.73 24.02
CA GLY A 135 -23.11 8.05 23.98
C GLY A 135 -23.58 9.07 25.02
N PHE A 136 -24.90 9.22 25.09
CA PHE A 136 -25.58 10.30 25.81
C PHE A 136 -26.54 9.76 26.87
N THR A 137 -26.81 10.56 27.91
CA THR A 137 -27.92 10.26 28.84
C THR A 137 -29.28 10.56 28.19
N LYS A 138 -30.36 9.90 28.67
CA LYS A 138 -31.73 10.14 28.17
C LYS A 138 -32.13 11.61 28.24
N ASN A 139 -31.80 12.29 29.34
CA ASN A 139 -32.10 13.72 29.52
C ASN A 139 -31.36 14.58 28.50
N THR A 140 -30.13 14.20 28.15
CA THR A 140 -29.31 14.91 27.15
C THR A 140 -29.87 14.76 25.74
N LEU A 141 -30.39 13.58 25.39
CA LEU A 141 -31.08 13.38 24.11
C LEU A 141 -32.28 14.34 23.98
N LEU A 142 -33.14 14.40 25.01
CA LEU A 142 -34.32 15.25 25.02
C LEU A 142 -33.94 16.74 24.94
N TYR A 143 -32.96 17.16 25.75
CA TYR A 143 -32.56 18.56 25.82
C TYR A 143 -31.88 19.03 24.53
N ALA A 144 -31.00 18.23 23.94
CA ALA A 144 -30.35 18.56 22.67
C ALA A 144 -31.35 18.65 21.51
N ALA A 145 -32.33 17.72 21.46
CA ALA A 145 -33.40 17.77 20.47
C ALA A 145 -34.22 19.06 20.59
N HIS A 146 -34.59 19.46 21.82
CA HIS A 146 -35.29 20.72 22.07
C HIS A 146 -34.47 21.96 21.65
N LYS A 147 -33.14 21.90 21.79
CA LYS A 147 -32.23 22.99 21.41
C LYS A 147 -31.77 22.95 19.94
N GLY A 148 -32.20 21.96 19.16
CA GLY A 148 -31.77 21.79 17.77
C GLY A 148 -30.29 21.41 17.62
N ILE A 149 -29.65 20.90 18.67
CA ILE A 149 -28.25 20.45 18.62
C ILE A 149 -28.22 18.97 18.23
N LYS A 150 -27.54 18.63 17.13
CA LYS A 150 -27.43 17.24 16.67
C LYS A 150 -26.49 16.44 17.56
N LEU A 151 -26.82 15.17 17.78
CA LEU A 151 -26.02 14.25 18.59
C LEU A 151 -25.52 13.08 17.74
N VAL A 152 -24.22 12.80 17.88
CA VAL A 152 -23.52 11.75 17.14
C VAL A 152 -22.70 10.89 18.09
N GLU A 153 -22.82 9.58 17.93
CA GLU A 153 -21.93 8.60 18.55
C GLU A 153 -20.88 8.20 17.51
N LEU A 154 -19.59 8.28 17.84
CA LEU A 154 -18.48 7.90 16.98
C LEU A 154 -17.46 7.08 17.79
N TRP A 155 -17.28 5.81 17.45
CA TRP A 155 -16.43 4.90 18.20
C TRP A 155 -15.63 3.97 17.29
N GLU A 156 -14.55 3.40 17.83
CA GLU A 156 -13.78 2.35 17.18
C GLU A 156 -14.59 1.06 17.20
N ALA A 157 -14.71 0.37 16.06
CA ALA A 157 -15.46 -0.88 15.97
C ALA A 157 -14.90 -1.94 16.93
N GLN A 158 -15.78 -2.56 17.71
CA GLN A 158 -15.47 -3.58 18.72
C GLN A 158 -16.20 -4.88 18.44
N GLU A 159 -15.83 -5.98 19.09
CA GLU A 159 -16.38 -7.33 18.82
C GLU A 159 -17.91 -7.45 18.88
N ASN A 160 -18.57 -6.60 19.66
CA ASN A 160 -20.03 -6.55 19.76
C ASN A 160 -20.70 -5.74 18.63
N ASP A 161 -19.94 -5.03 17.82
CA ASP A 161 -20.44 -4.31 16.67
C ASP A 161 -20.63 -5.26 15.48
N ARG A 162 -21.78 -5.13 14.81
CA ARG A 162 -22.12 -5.91 13.61
C ARG A 162 -21.03 -5.87 12.54
N ASP A 163 -20.38 -4.71 12.39
CA ASP A 163 -19.42 -4.43 11.33
C ASP A 163 -17.97 -4.62 11.77
N PHE A 164 -17.73 -5.23 12.94
CA PHE A 164 -16.39 -5.53 13.42
C PHE A 164 -15.61 -6.41 12.45
N LYS A 165 -14.39 -6.00 12.12
CA LYS A 165 -13.50 -6.68 11.14
C LYS A 165 -14.13 -6.89 9.76
N ARG A 166 -15.24 -6.20 9.45
CA ARG A 166 -15.85 -6.29 8.12
C ARG A 166 -14.91 -5.66 7.10
N THR A 167 -14.65 -6.42 6.04
CA THR A 167 -13.82 -5.97 4.91
C THR A 167 -14.68 -5.67 3.69
N PHE A 168 -14.21 -4.75 2.86
CA PHE A 168 -14.87 -4.34 1.62
C PHE A 168 -13.87 -4.25 0.49
N GLU A 169 -14.29 -4.63 -0.70
CA GLU A 169 -13.50 -4.46 -1.92
C GLU A 169 -13.53 -3.00 -2.37
N VAL A 170 -12.35 -2.37 -2.36
CA VAL A 170 -12.16 -0.98 -2.79
C VAL A 170 -11.94 -0.92 -4.30
N GLY A 171 -11.23 -1.90 -4.86
CA GLY A 171 -10.89 -1.93 -6.28
C GLY A 171 -10.06 -3.13 -6.67
N ILE A 172 -9.70 -3.18 -7.96
CA ILE A 172 -8.77 -4.16 -8.50
C ILE A 172 -7.56 -3.42 -9.04
N LEU A 173 -6.38 -3.84 -8.61
CA LEU A 173 -5.10 -3.42 -9.15
C LEU A 173 -4.58 -4.49 -10.10
N ASP A 174 -4.48 -4.14 -11.39
CA ASP A 174 -3.85 -4.98 -12.39
C ASP A 174 -2.39 -4.56 -12.59
N ILE A 175 -1.48 -5.49 -12.35
CA ILE A 175 -0.05 -5.35 -12.60
C ILE A 175 0.28 -6.19 -13.83
N ARG A 176 0.59 -5.50 -14.94
CA ARG A 176 1.05 -6.14 -16.17
C ARG A 176 2.55 -5.99 -16.25
N SER A 177 3.26 -7.11 -16.20
CA SER A 177 4.70 -7.15 -16.42
C SER A 177 4.97 -7.81 -17.76
N ASN A 178 5.53 -7.04 -18.69
CA ASN A 178 6.02 -7.56 -19.96
C ASN A 178 7.49 -7.86 -19.80
N ILE A 179 7.86 -9.14 -19.78
CA ILE A 179 9.24 -9.58 -19.51
C ILE A 179 9.68 -10.50 -20.63
N MET A 180 10.61 -10.01 -21.44
CA MET A 180 11.35 -10.85 -22.39
C MET A 180 12.68 -11.21 -21.78
N LEU A 181 12.96 -12.51 -21.78
CA LEU A 181 14.13 -13.06 -21.12
C LEU A 181 15.01 -13.79 -22.13
N GLU A 182 16.26 -13.36 -22.26
CA GLU A 182 17.27 -13.99 -23.11
C GLU A 182 18.27 -14.76 -22.25
N ARG A 183 18.53 -16.03 -22.58
CA ARG A 183 19.50 -16.90 -21.90
C ARG A 183 20.38 -17.62 -22.91
N ALA A 184 21.66 -17.78 -22.58
CA ALA A 184 22.50 -18.77 -23.20
C ALA A 184 22.14 -20.16 -22.64
N ASN A 185 22.03 -21.14 -23.51
CA ASN A 185 21.89 -22.56 -23.16
C ASN A 185 23.14 -23.27 -23.63
N ILE A 186 23.91 -23.81 -22.69
CA ILE A 186 25.11 -24.59 -23.01
C ILE A 186 24.68 -26.04 -23.23
N THR A 187 25.11 -26.62 -24.34
CA THR A 187 24.86 -28.03 -24.70
C THR A 187 26.10 -28.89 -24.54
N SER A 188 27.30 -28.31 -24.67
CA SER A 188 28.54 -29.03 -24.39
C SER A 188 29.67 -28.11 -23.93
N ILE A 189 30.57 -28.67 -23.13
CA ILE A 189 31.83 -28.04 -22.72
C ILE A 189 32.95 -29.02 -23.04
N ASP A 190 33.89 -28.62 -23.88
CA ASP A 190 34.99 -29.44 -24.34
C ASP A 190 36.32 -28.89 -23.78
N PHE A 191 36.98 -29.72 -22.98
CA PHE A 191 38.26 -29.44 -22.33
C PHE A 191 39.48 -30.01 -23.07
N GLY A 192 39.28 -30.61 -24.24
CA GLY A 192 40.27 -31.37 -25.00
C GLY A 192 40.14 -32.85 -24.71
N SER A 193 40.81 -33.31 -23.66
CA SER A 193 40.77 -34.72 -23.21
C SER A 193 39.41 -35.18 -22.67
N GLN A 194 38.51 -34.24 -22.33
CA GLN A 194 37.18 -34.54 -21.83
C GLN A 194 36.14 -33.61 -22.45
N VAL A 195 35.00 -34.18 -22.86
CA VAL A 195 33.83 -33.45 -23.33
C VAL A 195 32.64 -33.76 -22.43
N ILE A 196 32.03 -32.71 -21.88
CA ILE A 196 30.84 -32.78 -21.05
C ILE A 196 29.63 -32.43 -21.92
N THR A 197 28.69 -33.36 -22.04
CA THR A 197 27.43 -33.18 -22.81
C THR A 197 26.19 -33.47 -21.97
N GLY A 198 26.36 -34.12 -20.80
CA GLY A 198 25.26 -34.41 -19.89
C GLY A 198 24.68 -33.12 -19.32
N LYS A 199 23.35 -32.94 -19.43
CA LYS A 199 22.67 -31.71 -18.98
C LYS A 199 22.98 -31.37 -17.51
N GLU A 200 22.93 -32.35 -16.62
CA GLU A 200 23.22 -32.16 -15.20
C GLU A 200 24.70 -31.81 -14.95
N GLU A 201 25.61 -32.42 -15.70
CA GLU A 201 27.05 -32.17 -15.62
C GLU A 201 27.39 -30.77 -16.12
N VAL A 202 26.85 -30.35 -17.28
CA VAL A 202 26.96 -28.98 -17.81
C VAL A 202 26.41 -27.97 -16.80
N MET A 203 25.30 -28.29 -16.13
CA MET A 203 24.77 -27.43 -15.08
C MET A 203 25.68 -27.37 -13.85
N ALA A 204 26.25 -28.49 -13.42
CA ALA A 204 27.21 -28.52 -12.33
C ALA A 204 28.45 -27.66 -12.63
N MET A 205 28.88 -27.61 -13.89
CA MET A 205 29.99 -26.76 -14.34
C MET A 205 29.77 -25.27 -14.08
N CYS A 206 28.52 -24.79 -14.03
CA CYS A 206 28.21 -23.39 -13.70
C CYS A 206 28.72 -22.97 -12.31
N TYR A 207 28.90 -23.95 -11.42
CA TYR A 207 29.37 -23.76 -10.05
C TYR A 207 30.77 -24.35 -9.82
N ALA A 208 31.38 -24.93 -10.86
CA ALA A 208 32.69 -25.55 -10.77
C ALA A 208 33.81 -24.52 -10.61
N LYS A 209 34.91 -24.97 -10.01
CA LYS A 209 36.16 -24.24 -9.87
C LYS A 209 37.25 -24.97 -10.65
N LEU A 210 38.01 -24.21 -11.42
CA LEU A 210 39.27 -24.63 -12.00
C LEU A 210 40.42 -24.15 -11.11
N TYR A 211 41.58 -24.79 -11.24
CA TYR A 211 42.77 -24.49 -10.46
C TYR A 211 43.93 -24.19 -11.40
N ASP A 212 44.69 -23.13 -11.14
CA ASP A 212 45.93 -22.89 -11.88
C ASP A 212 47.12 -23.70 -11.32
N SER A 213 48.29 -23.58 -11.95
CA SER A 213 49.52 -24.25 -11.51
C SER A 213 50.00 -23.87 -10.11
N TYR A 214 49.49 -22.78 -9.53
CA TYR A 214 49.79 -22.34 -8.17
C TYR A 214 48.70 -22.76 -7.17
N GLY A 215 47.69 -23.51 -7.62
CA GLY A 215 46.56 -23.96 -6.82
C GLY A 215 45.51 -22.89 -6.56
N ARG A 216 45.56 -21.75 -7.25
CA ARG A 216 44.55 -20.68 -7.09
C ARG A 216 43.25 -21.09 -7.76
N GLU A 217 42.14 -20.81 -7.08
CA GLU A 217 40.80 -21.10 -7.57
C GLU A 217 40.32 -20.07 -8.60
N ILE A 218 39.84 -20.56 -9.74
CA ILE A 218 39.26 -19.77 -10.82
C ILE A 218 37.85 -20.29 -11.08
N PRO A 219 36.79 -19.52 -10.78
CA PRO A 219 35.42 -19.93 -11.06
C PRO A 219 35.21 -20.18 -12.55
N PHE A 220 34.65 -21.33 -12.91
CA PHE A 220 34.36 -21.65 -14.32
C PHE A 220 33.29 -20.71 -14.90
N SER A 221 32.44 -20.13 -14.05
CA SER A 221 31.48 -19.09 -14.41
C SER A 221 32.10 -17.90 -15.14
N LYS A 222 33.40 -17.61 -14.94
CA LYS A 222 34.14 -16.61 -15.70
C LYS A 222 34.17 -16.92 -17.21
N TYR A 223 34.42 -18.17 -17.58
CA TYR A 223 34.47 -18.60 -18.98
C TYR A 223 33.08 -18.68 -19.61
N ILE A 224 32.08 -19.10 -18.82
CA ILE A 224 30.66 -19.05 -19.21
C ILE A 224 30.23 -17.61 -19.51
N LEU A 225 30.67 -16.62 -18.74
CA LEU A 225 30.36 -15.21 -18.99
C LEU A 225 30.97 -14.70 -20.29
N ILE A 226 32.23 -15.07 -20.59
CA ILE A 226 32.89 -14.72 -21.86
C ILE A 226 32.12 -15.31 -23.04
N TYR A 227 31.85 -16.62 -22.98
CA TYR A 227 31.02 -17.32 -23.96
C TYR A 227 29.66 -16.63 -24.17
N SER A 228 28.99 -16.33 -23.06
CA SER A 228 27.67 -15.71 -23.03
C SER A 228 27.64 -14.34 -23.71
N ASN A 229 28.66 -13.51 -23.49
CA ASN A 229 28.78 -12.21 -24.12
C ASN A 229 29.06 -12.34 -25.62
N GLU A 230 29.98 -13.20 -26.01
CA GLU A 230 30.30 -13.39 -27.43
C GLU A 230 29.11 -13.99 -28.21
N LEU A 231 28.37 -14.92 -27.60
CA LEU A 231 27.17 -15.49 -28.19
C LEU A 231 26.04 -14.45 -28.34
N LYS A 232 25.95 -13.51 -27.40
CA LYS A 232 25.01 -12.39 -27.45
C LYS A 232 25.36 -11.43 -28.60
N ASP A 233 26.63 -11.13 -28.80
CA ASP A 233 27.10 -10.23 -29.87
C ASP A 233 26.80 -10.79 -31.27
N ARG A 234 26.73 -12.12 -31.40
CA ARG A 234 26.32 -12.78 -32.65
C ARG A 234 24.83 -12.58 -32.99
N GLY A 235 23.97 -12.35 -32.00
CA GLY A 235 22.55 -11.99 -32.21
C GLY A 235 21.64 -13.08 -32.82
N GLU A 236 22.14 -14.29 -33.05
CA GLU A 236 21.39 -15.38 -33.69
C GLU A 236 20.67 -16.25 -32.66
N LEU A 237 19.34 -16.16 -32.59
CA LEU A 237 18.52 -16.99 -31.70
C LEU A 237 18.45 -18.45 -32.19
N LEU A 238 18.51 -19.39 -31.24
CA LEU A 238 18.37 -20.84 -31.45
C LEU A 238 19.39 -21.48 -32.40
N LYS A 239 20.41 -20.73 -32.84
CA LYS A 239 21.51 -21.25 -33.65
C LYS A 239 22.67 -21.62 -32.74
N ALA A 240 23.05 -22.90 -32.78
CA ALA A 240 24.15 -23.39 -31.99
C ALA A 240 25.49 -22.84 -32.52
N ALA A 241 26.35 -22.38 -31.62
CA ALA A 241 27.70 -21.96 -31.92
C ALA A 241 28.68 -22.51 -30.89
N THR A 242 29.87 -22.86 -31.36
CA THR A 242 31.01 -23.23 -30.51
C THR A 242 31.97 -22.05 -30.43
N ILE A 243 32.38 -21.71 -29.22
CA ILE A 243 33.31 -20.62 -28.95
C ILE A 243 34.48 -21.19 -28.16
N ASN A 244 35.69 -20.97 -28.68
CA ASN A 244 36.93 -21.29 -27.98
C ASN A 244 37.28 -20.12 -27.07
N VAL A 245 37.09 -20.31 -25.76
CA VAL A 245 37.35 -19.28 -24.76
C VAL A 245 38.83 -19.32 -24.39
N PRO A 246 39.59 -18.22 -24.58
CA PRO A 246 41.01 -18.18 -24.26
C PRO A 246 41.23 -18.20 -22.73
N PHE A 247 42.31 -18.85 -22.30
CA PHE A 247 42.82 -18.78 -20.94
C PHE A 247 44.35 -18.76 -20.94
N THR A 248 44.93 -18.29 -19.84
CA THR A 248 46.39 -18.15 -19.68
C THR A 248 46.93 -19.14 -18.66
N GLY A 249 48.07 -19.75 -18.96
CA GLY A 249 48.72 -20.73 -18.08
C GLY A 249 48.07 -22.10 -18.13
N LYS A 250 48.50 -23.00 -17.23
CA LYS A 250 47.92 -24.34 -17.10
C LYS A 250 46.75 -24.28 -16.14
N LEU A 251 45.63 -24.88 -16.54
CA LEU A 251 44.44 -25.04 -15.72
C LEU A 251 44.13 -26.51 -15.51
N PHE A 252 43.57 -26.80 -14.35
CA PHE A 252 43.21 -28.14 -13.92
C PHE A 252 41.80 -28.14 -13.35
N TRP A 253 41.01 -29.14 -13.72
CA TRP A 253 39.74 -29.42 -13.07
C TRP A 253 39.90 -30.62 -12.12
N ARG A 254 39.63 -30.39 -10.84
CA ARG A 254 39.78 -31.40 -9.79
C ARG A 254 38.42 -32.03 -9.46
N LEU A 255 38.31 -33.33 -9.66
CA LEU A 255 37.14 -34.15 -9.42
C LEU A 255 37.50 -35.27 -8.45
N ARG A 256 37.20 -35.13 -7.15
CA ARG A 256 37.43 -36.12 -6.07
C ARG A 256 38.80 -36.84 -6.15
N ASP A 257 38.95 -37.86 -6.99
CA ASP A 257 40.14 -38.70 -7.17
C ASP A 257 40.87 -38.50 -8.52
N LYS A 258 40.47 -37.50 -9.33
CA LYS A 258 41.02 -37.23 -10.66
C LYS A 258 41.32 -35.74 -10.83
N GLU A 259 42.46 -35.46 -11.44
CA GLU A 259 42.83 -34.13 -11.92
C GLU A 259 42.89 -34.16 -13.44
N ILE A 260 42.15 -33.26 -14.08
CA ILE A 260 42.02 -33.19 -15.53
C ILE A 260 42.69 -31.91 -16.00
N ALA A 261 43.77 -32.05 -16.78
CA ALA A 261 44.41 -30.91 -17.41
C ALA A 261 43.48 -30.34 -18.49
N ILE A 262 43.27 -29.03 -18.45
CA ILE A 262 42.45 -28.30 -19.40
C ILE A 262 43.34 -27.91 -20.58
N GLU A 263 43.10 -28.53 -21.73
CA GLU A 263 43.87 -28.28 -22.96
C GLU A 263 43.25 -27.13 -23.76
N LYS A 264 41.92 -27.04 -23.74
CA LYS A 264 41.13 -25.96 -24.35
C LYS A 264 39.88 -25.71 -23.50
N ILE A 265 39.17 -24.62 -23.75
CA ILE A 265 37.82 -24.41 -23.22
C ILE A 265 36.93 -24.06 -24.42
N ALA A 266 36.27 -25.05 -25.01
CA ALA A 266 35.33 -24.85 -26.10
C ALA A 266 33.91 -25.07 -25.59
N ILE A 267 33.11 -24.01 -25.58
CA ILE A 267 31.73 -24.04 -25.09
C ILE A 267 30.79 -23.98 -26.30
N THR A 268 29.88 -24.93 -26.39
CA THR A 268 28.85 -24.99 -27.44
C THR A 268 27.47 -24.79 -26.86
N GLY A 269 26.64 -24.03 -27.57
CA GLY A 269 25.25 -23.81 -27.17
C GLY A 269 24.59 -22.72 -28.00
N PHE A 270 23.44 -22.23 -27.55
CA PHE A 270 22.61 -21.28 -28.31
C PHE A 270 21.90 -20.28 -27.38
N VAL A 271 21.50 -19.12 -27.91
CA VAL A 271 20.64 -18.17 -27.18
C VAL A 271 19.19 -18.54 -27.40
N SER A 272 18.41 -18.64 -26.33
CA SER A 272 16.96 -18.68 -26.38
C SER A 272 16.36 -17.38 -25.86
N ARG A 273 15.26 -16.95 -26.47
CA ARG A 273 14.41 -15.86 -25.96
C ARG A 273 13.06 -16.44 -25.58
N THR A 274 12.61 -16.18 -24.36
CA THR A 274 11.31 -16.65 -23.85
C THR A 274 10.49 -15.47 -23.35
N ASP A 275 9.21 -15.47 -23.67
CA ASP A 275 8.24 -14.55 -23.08
C ASP A 275 7.83 -15.06 -21.70
N GLN A 276 8.08 -14.25 -20.67
CA GLN A 276 7.63 -14.48 -19.29
C GLN A 276 6.66 -13.40 -18.83
N SER A 277 5.99 -12.77 -19.79
CA SER A 277 4.98 -11.76 -19.50
C SER A 277 3.82 -12.38 -18.73
N GLN A 278 3.35 -11.64 -17.74
CA GLN A 278 2.24 -12.07 -16.88
C GLN A 278 1.43 -10.85 -16.47
N THR A 279 0.13 -11.07 -16.27
CA THR A 279 -0.74 -10.12 -15.59
C THR A 279 -1.13 -10.71 -14.25
N ARG A 280 -1.00 -9.91 -13.19
CA ARG A 280 -1.47 -10.26 -11.85
C ARG A 280 -2.51 -9.24 -11.40
N SER A 281 -3.66 -9.73 -11.00
CA SER A 281 -4.76 -8.92 -10.47
C SER A 281 -4.82 -9.06 -8.96
N PHE A 282 -4.94 -7.93 -8.26
CA PHE A 282 -5.04 -7.88 -6.81
C PHE A 282 -6.34 -7.18 -6.44
N VAL A 283 -7.21 -7.88 -5.69
CA VAL A 283 -8.37 -7.24 -5.07
C VAL A 283 -7.86 -6.43 -3.87
N LEU A 284 -8.03 -5.12 -3.93
CA LEU A 284 -7.71 -4.22 -2.83
C LEU A 284 -8.90 -4.22 -1.88
N THR A 285 -8.66 -4.62 -0.64
CA THR A 285 -9.66 -4.59 0.42
C THR A 285 -9.28 -3.59 1.50
N ASP A 286 -10.29 -3.10 2.18
CA ASP A 286 -10.13 -2.27 3.36
C ASP A 286 -11.10 -2.72 4.45
N GLN A 287 -10.83 -2.34 5.70
CA GLN A 287 -11.53 -2.81 6.87
C GLN A 287 -12.18 -1.66 7.64
N VAL A 288 -13.37 -1.90 8.18
CA VAL A 288 -13.99 -0.98 9.16
C VAL A 288 -13.04 -0.74 10.32
N TRP A 289 -12.89 0.53 10.66
CA TRP A 289 -12.20 0.99 11.85
C TRP A 289 -13.12 1.77 12.77
N MET A 290 -13.87 2.74 12.25
CA MET A 290 -14.78 3.58 13.04
C MET A 290 -16.23 3.39 12.60
N ILE A 291 -17.14 3.50 13.56
CA ILE A 291 -18.59 3.51 13.35
C ILE A 291 -19.13 4.85 13.86
N MET A 292 -19.95 5.49 13.05
CA MET A 292 -20.62 6.75 13.35
C MET A 292 -22.13 6.56 13.27
N LYS A 293 -22.85 7.05 14.27
CA LYS A 293 -24.31 7.01 14.36
C LYS A 293 -24.87 8.39 14.66
N GLU A 294 -25.61 8.95 13.71
CA GLU A 294 -26.39 10.18 13.89
C GLU A 294 -27.73 9.83 14.54
N LEU A 295 -27.97 10.32 15.75
CA LEU A 295 -29.08 9.82 16.58
C LEU A 295 -30.46 10.31 16.13
N PHE A 296 -30.56 11.53 15.60
CA PHE A 296 -31.84 12.11 15.17
C PHE A 296 -32.15 11.83 13.70
N ASP A 297 -31.12 11.85 12.85
CA ASP A 297 -31.24 11.59 11.41
C ASP A 297 -31.22 10.08 11.09
N LYS A 298 -31.05 9.22 12.11
CA LYS A 298 -30.97 7.74 12.03
C LYS A 298 -30.00 7.25 10.95
N ARG A 299 -28.88 7.94 10.77
CA ARG A 299 -27.85 7.57 9.79
C ARG A 299 -26.72 6.81 10.47
N ASN A 300 -26.31 5.69 9.87
CA ASN A 300 -25.15 4.92 10.33
C ASN A 300 -24.09 4.91 9.24
N LEU A 301 -22.89 5.36 9.58
CA LEU A 301 -21.75 5.39 8.68
C LEU A 301 -20.62 4.57 9.27
N THR A 302 -19.79 4.03 8.40
CA THR A 302 -18.56 3.36 8.76
C THR A 302 -17.40 3.98 8.02
N MET A 303 -16.25 3.98 8.67
CA MET A 303 -15.02 4.52 8.12
C MET A 303 -13.87 3.53 8.28
N SER A 304 -13.02 3.43 7.27
CA SER A 304 -11.80 2.62 7.33
C SER A 304 -10.57 3.42 7.76
N LYS A 305 -9.45 2.72 8.05
CA LYS A 305 -8.17 3.37 8.35
C LYS A 305 -7.60 4.14 7.15
N SER A 306 -7.96 3.78 5.92
CA SER A 306 -7.56 4.54 4.73
C SER A 306 -8.41 5.79 4.48
N GLY A 307 -9.44 6.02 5.30
CA GLY A 307 -10.30 7.20 5.22
C GLY A 307 -11.50 7.03 4.29
N LEU A 308 -11.81 5.83 3.81
CA LEU A 308 -13.06 5.62 3.06
C LEU A 308 -14.25 5.74 4.01
N ILE A 309 -15.32 6.42 3.59
CA ILE A 309 -16.56 6.58 4.35
C ILE A 309 -17.71 6.02 3.52
N TRP A 310 -18.55 5.18 4.12
CA TRP A 310 -19.72 4.62 3.44
C TRP A 310 -20.92 4.51 4.38
N ASN A 311 -22.11 4.56 3.78
CA ASN A 311 -23.37 4.42 4.48
C ASN A 311 -23.72 2.94 4.64
N LEU A 312 -24.11 2.55 5.85
CA LEU A 312 -24.72 1.24 6.07
C LEU A 312 -26.19 1.35 5.66
N SER A 313 -26.59 0.68 4.59
CA SER A 313 -28.00 0.53 4.26
C SER A 313 -28.71 -0.11 5.46
N GLN A 314 -29.74 0.56 5.97
CA GLN A 314 -30.65 -0.06 6.93
C GLN A 314 -31.44 -1.13 6.18
N ASN A 315 -31.05 -2.40 6.36
CA ASN A 315 -31.96 -3.52 6.15
C ASN A 315 -32.85 -3.65 7.38
#